data_AF-A5N8C5-F1
#
_entry.id   AF-A5N8C5-F1
#
_cell.length_a   1.000
_cell.length_b   1.000
_cell.length_c   1.000
_cell.angle_alpha   90.00
_cell.angle_beta   90.00
_cell.angle_gamma   90.00
#
_symmetry.space_group_name_H-M   'P 1'
#
loop_
_entity.id
_entity.type
_entity.pdbx_description
1 polymer ?
#
loop_
_entity_poly.entity_id
_entity_poly.type
_entity_poly.pdbx_seq_one_letter_code
_entity_poly.pdbx_strand_id
1 'polypeptide(L)'
;MQKKGLTARDLINVGIYTAIYLVIFFVTGMLGAIPFLYPALYILVPIVTGIPFMLFLTKVKKFGMVSIMSVIAGVFGILWDIHGYQLLYLFLVELLQI
;
A
#
# COMPACT_ATOMS: atom_id res chain seq x y z
N MET A 1 -30.75 5.42 8.46
CA MET A 1 -29.45 5.50 9.16
C MET A 1 -28.36 4.95 8.24
N GLN A 2 -27.52 5.81 7.65
CA GLN A 2 -26.35 5.35 6.89
C GLN A 2 -25.41 4.62 7.85
N LYS A 3 -25.11 3.34 7.63
CA LYS A 3 -24.07 2.61 8.38
C LYS A 3 -22.73 3.29 8.08
N LYS A 4 -22.33 4.24 8.94
CA LYS A 4 -21.10 5.04 8.86
C LYS A 4 -19.80 4.24 9.13
N GLY A 5 -19.89 2.93 9.38
CA GLY A 5 -18.74 2.08 9.68
C GLY A 5 -18.21 1.28 8.48
N LEU A 6 -16.92 0.97 8.53
CA LEU A 6 -16.30 -0.08 7.74
C LEU A 6 -17.05 -1.40 7.95
N THR A 7 -17.41 -2.08 6.87
CA THR A 7 -18.03 -3.40 6.94
C THR A 7 -16.99 -4.49 6.82
N ALA A 8 -17.28 -5.70 7.33
CA ALA A 8 -16.39 -6.85 7.18
C ALA A 8 -15.99 -7.10 5.71
N ARG A 9 -16.90 -6.85 4.76
CA ARG A 9 -16.62 -6.95 3.33
C ARG A 9 -15.62 -5.89 2.84
N ASP A 10 -15.65 -4.69 3.40
CA ASP A 10 -14.68 -3.63 3.10
C ASP A 10 -13.29 -4.04 3.63
N LEU A 11 -13.21 -4.62 4.84
CA LEU A 11 -11.95 -5.12 5.41
C LEU A 11 -11.37 -6.29 4.59
N ILE A 12 -12.21 -7.22 4.12
CA ILE A 12 -11.75 -8.32 3.26
C ILE A 12 -11.14 -7.78 1.96
N ASN A 13 -11.79 -6.79 1.33
CA ASN A 13 -11.24 -6.15 0.13
C ASN A 13 -9.88 -5.50 0.43
N VAL A 14 -9.78 -4.73 1.52
CA VAL A 14 -8.51 -4.13 1.97
C VAL A 14 -7.42 -5.19 2.13
N GLY A 15 -7.73 -6.29 2.81
CA GLY A 15 -6.80 -7.40 3.02
C GLY A 15 -6.30 -8.02 1.69
N ILE A 16 -7.20 -8.29 0.74
CA ILE A 16 -6.83 -8.90 -0.54
C ILE A 16 -5.91 -7.98 -1.35
N TYR A 17 -6.26 -6.70 -1.47
CA TYR A 17 -5.43 -5.74 -2.20
C TYR A 17 -4.09 -5.50 -1.52
N THR A 18 -4.07 -5.50 -0.18
CA THR A 18 -2.82 -5.40 0.59
C THR A 18 -1.94 -6.63 0.37
N ALA A 19 -2.51 -7.83 0.37
CA ALA A 19 -1.76 -9.05 0.09
C ALA A 19 -1.13 -9.03 -1.32
N ILE A 20 -1.89 -8.60 -2.33
CA ILE A 20 -1.36 -8.44 -3.71
C ILE A 20 -0.23 -7.40 -3.74
N TYR A 21 -0.41 -6.25 -3.09
CA TYR A 21 0.61 -5.22 -2.98
C TYR A 21 1.89 -5.77 -2.34
N LEU A 22 1.78 -6.52 -1.25
CA LEU A 22 2.92 -7.11 -0.53
C LEU A 22 3.65 -8.16 -1.37
N VAL A 23 2.93 -9.03 -2.07
CA VAL A 23 3.55 -10.05 -2.95
C VAL A 23 4.34 -9.38 -4.07
N ILE A 24 3.74 -8.38 -4.73
CA ILE A 24 4.40 -7.64 -5.80
C ILE A 24 5.64 -6.92 -5.27
N PHE A 25 5.49 -6.23 -4.14
CA PHE A 25 6.58 -5.54 -3.46
C PHE A 25 7.73 -6.49 -3.12
N PHE A 26 7.43 -7.68 -2.61
CA PHE A 26 8.41 -8.69 -2.27
C PHE A 26 9.22 -9.16 -3.50
N VAL A 27 8.53 -9.47 -4.61
CA VAL A 27 9.18 -9.89 -5.86
C VAL A 27 10.07 -8.77 -6.41
N THR A 28 9.60 -7.53 -6.41
CA THR A 28 10.41 -6.38 -6.84
C THR A 28 11.55 -6.07 -5.88
N GLY A 29 11.36 -6.31 -4.58
CA GLY A 29 12.39 -6.12 -3.55
C GLY A 29 13.54 -7.11 -3.69
N MET A 30 13.26 -8.35 -4.13
CA MET A 30 14.30 -9.35 -4.40
C MET A 30 15.22 -8.94 -5.57
N LEU A 31 14.75 -8.12 -6.52
CA LEU A 31 15.62 -7.53 -7.57
C LEU A 31 16.65 -6.53 -7.01
N GLY A 32 16.43 -6.03 -5.79
CA GLY A 32 17.39 -5.23 -5.02
C GLY A 32 18.65 -5.96 -4.62
N ALA A 33 18.75 -7.28 -4.82
CA ALA A 33 19.99 -8.00 -4.60
C ALA A 33 21.14 -7.58 -5.56
N ILE A 34 20.84 -6.86 -6.65
CA ILE A 34 21.83 -6.40 -7.64
C ILE A 34 22.11 -4.89 -7.43
N PRO A 35 23.30 -4.50 -6.91
CA PRO A 35 23.62 -3.11 -6.54
C PRO A 35 23.48 -2.10 -7.69
N PHE A 36 23.76 -2.52 -8.92
CA PHE A 36 23.68 -1.67 -10.12
C PHE A 36 22.24 -1.24 -10.47
N LEU A 37 21.23 -2.03 -10.07
CA LEU A 37 19.83 -1.77 -10.36
C LEU A 37 19.14 -0.88 -9.31
N TYR A 38 19.79 -0.55 -8.19
CA TYR A 38 19.21 0.26 -7.11
C TYR A 38 18.56 1.57 -7.58
N PRO A 39 19.21 2.39 -8.43
CA PRO A 39 18.60 3.64 -8.92
C PRO A 39 17.34 3.39 -9.76
N ALA A 40 17.34 2.32 -10.56
CA ALA A 40 16.19 1.94 -11.36
C ALA A 40 15.05 1.38 -10.49
N LEU A 41 15.36 0.69 -9.39
CA LEU A 41 14.38 0.15 -8.45
C LEU A 41 13.60 1.25 -7.72
N TYR A 42 14.22 2.38 -7.40
CA TYR A 42 13.50 3.54 -6.84
C TYR A 42 12.39 4.07 -7.74
N ILE A 43 12.46 3.81 -9.05
CA ILE A 43 11.44 4.20 -10.03
C ILE A 43 10.51 3.01 -10.34
N LEU A 44 11.07 1.82 -10.53
CA LEU A 44 10.31 0.62 -10.88
C LEU A 44 9.38 0.17 -9.76
N VAL A 45 9.85 0.15 -8.51
CA VAL A 45 9.06 -0.29 -7.36
C VAL A 45 7.78 0.53 -7.23
N PRO A 46 7.78 1.88 -7.16
CA PRO A 46 6.54 2.65 -7.06
C PRO A 46 5.64 2.58 -8.29
N ILE A 47 6.19 2.35 -9.50
CA ILE A 47 5.35 2.13 -10.70
C ILE A 47 4.61 0.79 -10.57
N VAL A 48 5.34 -0.26 -10.23
CA VAL A 48 4.81 -1.63 -10.17
C VAL A 48 3.86 -1.81 -8.99
N THR A 49 4.17 -1.22 -7.82
CA THR A 49 3.32 -1.24 -6.62
C THR A 49 2.23 -0.16 -6.64
N GLY A 50 2.39 0.87 -7.48
CA GLY A 50 1.36 1.86 -7.75
C GLY A 50 0.15 1.28 -8.48
N ILE A 51 0.33 0.28 -9.34
CA ILE A 51 -0.76 -0.42 -10.05
C ILE A 51 -1.77 -1.08 -9.07
N PRO A 52 -1.36 -1.98 -8.15
CA PRO A 52 -2.29 -2.57 -7.18
C PRO A 52 -2.87 -1.53 -6.23
N PHE A 53 -2.12 -0.46 -5.91
CA PHE A 53 -2.64 0.66 -5.11
C PHE A 53 -3.75 1.44 -5.83
N MET A 54 -3.58 1.76 -7.11
CA MET A 54 -4.63 2.40 -7.91
C MET A 54 -5.86 1.49 -8.03
N LEU A 55 -5.67 0.20 -8.27
CA LEU A 55 -6.77 -0.77 -8.29
C LEU A 55 -7.50 -0.81 -6.94
N PHE A 56 -6.78 -0.73 -5.83
CA PHE A 56 -7.36 -0.63 -4.49
C PHE A 56 -8.18 0.65 -4.32
N LEU A 57 -7.66 1.81 -4.73
CA LEU A 57 -8.37 3.09 -4.66
C LEU A 57 -9.70 3.06 -5.42
N THR A 58 -9.79 2.38 -6.57
CA THR A 58 -11.09 2.22 -7.28
C THR A 58 -12.14 1.43 -6.48
N LYS A 59 -11.72 0.66 -5.47
CA LYS A 59 -12.58 -0.11 -4.58
C LYS A 59 -12.78 0.55 -3.22
N VAL A 60 -12.04 1.62 -2.92
CA VAL A 60 -12.23 2.42 -1.71
C VAL A 60 -13.55 3.17 -1.84
N LYS A 61 -14.50 2.82 -0.97
CA LYS A 61 -15.84 3.46 -0.94
C LYS A 61 -16.08 4.25 0.34
N LYS A 62 -15.18 4.14 1.31
CA LYS A 62 -15.34 4.71 2.65
C LYS A 62 -14.00 5.17 3.21
N PHE A 63 -14.05 6.26 3.96
CA PHE A 63 -12.94 6.76 4.75
C PHE A 63 -12.49 5.71 5.78
N GLY A 64 -11.18 5.47 5.90
CA GLY A 64 -10.57 4.46 6.78
C GLY A 64 -10.16 3.14 6.09
N MET A 65 -10.64 2.84 4.88
CA MET A 65 -10.10 1.70 4.11
C MET A 65 -8.61 1.91 3.78
N VAL A 66 -8.24 3.15 3.43
CA VAL A 66 -6.86 3.52 3.10
C VAL A 66 -6.00 3.53 4.37
N SER A 67 -6.51 4.02 5.51
CA SER A 67 -5.82 3.95 6.81
C SER A 67 -5.42 2.52 7.19
N ILE A 68 -6.32 1.54 7.00
CA ILE A 68 -6.01 0.16 7.37
C ILE A 68 -4.92 -0.42 6.46
N MET A 69 -5.02 -0.19 5.15
CA MET A 69 -3.97 -0.62 4.21
C MET A 69 -2.63 0.04 4.54
N SER A 70 -2.61 1.34 4.85
CA SER A 70 -1.40 2.09 5.14
C SER A 70 -0.73 1.63 6.44
N VAL A 71 -1.51 1.32 7.48
CA VAL A 71 -0.99 0.71 8.70
C VAL A 71 -0.35 -0.65 8.42
N ILE A 72 -1.03 -1.53 7.66
CA ILE A 72 -0.49 -2.86 7.34
C ILE A 72 0.79 -2.75 6.50
N ALA A 73 0.77 -1.94 5.43
CA ALA A 73 1.93 -1.71 4.57
C ALA A 73 3.08 -1.01 5.31
N GLY A 74 2.76 -0.10 6.23
CA GLY A 74 3.72 0.60 7.07
C GLY A 74 4.42 -0.31 8.08
N VAL A 75 3.66 -1.15 8.78
CA VAL A 75 4.23 -2.18 9.67
C VAL A 75 5.13 -3.12 8.86
N PHE A 76 4.71 -3.53 7.67
CA PHE A 76 5.53 -4.35 6.79
C PHE A 76 6.82 -3.64 6.35
N GLY A 77 6.75 -2.36 5.97
CA GLY A 77 7.93 -1.57 5.59
C GLY A 77 8.95 -1.42 6.72
N ILE A 78 8.47 -1.21 7.96
CA ILE A 78 9.33 -1.18 9.16
C ILE A 78 10.03 -2.53 9.38
N LEU A 79 9.34 -3.66 9.18
CA LEU A 79 9.93 -5.00 9.32
C LEU A 79 10.98 -5.31 8.24
N TRP A 80 10.89 -4.68 7.07
CA TRP A 80 11.80 -4.87 5.94
C TRP A 80 12.94 -3.84 5.88
N ASP A 81 13.09 -3.01 6.94
CA ASP A 81 14.07 -1.92 7.03
C ASP A 81 13.93 -0.84 5.93
N ILE A 82 12.78 -0.82 5.22
CA ILE A 82 12.42 0.21 4.25
C ILE A 82 11.71 1.31 5.05
N HIS A 83 12.53 2.23 5.51
CA HIS A 83 12.25 3.43 6.26
C HIS A 83 10.77 3.92 6.27
N GLY A 84 10.25 4.18 7.47
CA GLY A 84 8.84 4.49 7.77
C GLY A 84 8.20 5.73 7.12
N TYR A 85 8.83 6.40 6.15
CA TYR A 85 8.23 7.51 5.40
C TYR A 85 7.04 7.10 4.53
N GLN A 86 6.88 5.80 4.23
CA GLN A 86 5.73 5.26 3.51
C GLN A 86 4.39 5.53 4.25
N LEU A 87 4.41 5.51 5.59
CA LEU A 87 3.23 5.78 6.43
C LEU A 87 2.76 7.24 6.29
N LEU A 88 3.71 8.19 6.28
CA LEU A 88 3.40 9.61 6.14
C LEU A 88 2.84 9.94 4.75
N TYR A 89 3.43 9.37 3.69
CA TYR A 89 2.97 9.58 2.31
C TYR A 89 1.53 9.08 2.12
N LEU A 90 1.21 7.89 2.62
CA LEU A 90 -0.14 7.31 2.49
C LEU A 90 -1.18 8.03 3.37
N PHE A 91 -0.79 8.58 4.51
CA PHE A 91 -1.65 9.42 5.34
C PHE A 91 -1.97 10.76 4.66
N LEU A 92 -1.01 11.35 3.94
CA LEU A 92 -1.24 12.53 3.09
C LEU A 92 -2.16 12.22 1.90
N VAL A 93 -2.01 11.05 1.27
CA VAL A 93 -2.94 10.59 0.22
C VAL A 93 -4.35 10.44 0.79
N GLU A 94 -4.51 9.89 2.01
CA GLU A 94 -5.82 9.77 2.63
C GLU A 94 -6.47 11.13 2.93
N LEU A 95 -5.71 12.14 3.37
CA LEU A 95 -6.17 13.53 3.51
C LEU A 95 -6.61 14.16 2.18
N LEU A 96 -5.97 13.81 1.06
CA LEU A 96 -6.35 14.26 -0.29
C LEU A 96 -7.63 13.60 -0.82
N GLN A 97 -8.10 12.53 -0.18
CA GLN A 97 -9.30 11.78 -0.58
C GLN A 97 -10.52 12.10 0.32
N ILE A 98 -10.41 13.06 1.25
CA ILE A 98 -11.49 13.65 2.07
C ILE A 98 -12.02 14.89 1.37
#